data_AF-E3H0D4-F1
#
_entry.id   AF-E3H0D4-F1
#
_cell.length_a   1.000
_cell.length_b   1.000
_cell.length_c   1.000
_cell.angle_alpha   90.00
_cell.angle_beta   90.00
_cell.angle_gamma   90.00
#
_symmetry.space_group_name_H-M   'P 1'
#
loop_
_entity.id
_entity.type
_entity.pdbx_description
1 polymer ?
#
loop_
_entity_poly.entity_id
_entity_poly.type
_entity_poly.pdbx_seq_one_letter_code
_entity_poly.pdbx_strand_id
1 'polypeptide(L)'
;MTSEQETVKSSRRGAWLTSLRLWVAIACLLLVCTVLLLPLPLGIRASILGVLIFSGVFMLVDAGGKGKIFAALTVALLGLYLLFTAQRGVVLIASGNILGILLGAGLLLLPAVGAWALVREVIFGARIQRMAQELDAQGKLPEDTLPRSPSGRVDREAASVELEKFADVLEANPDSWEAWFNLSCMYDVCGERKRARAAMRNAISLRRGRGVTDLK
;
A
#
# COMPACT_ATOMS: atom_id res chain seq x y z
N MET A 1 40.91 25.14 37.09
CA MET A 1 40.20 23.91 36.69
C MET A 1 38.81 23.81 37.34
N THR A 2 37.99 24.87 37.32
CA THR A 2 36.62 24.85 37.88
C THR A 2 35.83 26.12 37.47
N SER A 3 35.47 26.32 36.20
CA SER A 3 34.57 27.43 35.83
C SER A 3 33.85 27.32 34.47
N GLU A 4 33.79 26.14 33.84
CA GLU A 4 33.20 26.00 32.49
C GLU A 4 32.03 25.01 32.41
N GLN A 5 31.49 24.54 33.54
CA GLN A 5 30.46 23.49 33.55
C GLN A 5 29.04 23.95 33.92
N GLU A 6 28.79 25.24 34.20
CA GLU A 6 27.44 25.68 34.63
C GLU A 6 26.55 26.31 33.55
N THR A 7 27.05 26.59 32.34
CA THR A 7 26.26 27.36 31.36
C THR A 7 25.40 26.53 30.39
N VAL A 8 25.41 25.20 30.48
CA VAL A 8 24.65 24.32 29.56
C VAL A 8 23.56 23.51 30.28
N LYS A 9 22.68 24.18 31.04
CA LYS A 9 21.50 23.50 31.61
C LYS A 9 20.22 24.36 31.73
N SER A 10 19.93 25.25 30.78
CA SER A 10 18.68 26.03 30.83
C SER A 10 17.87 26.19 29.55
N SER A 11 18.12 25.45 28.46
CA SER A 11 17.22 25.49 27.28
C SER A 11 16.87 24.12 26.74
N ARG A 12 16.07 23.37 27.50
CA ARG A 12 15.42 22.13 27.01
C ARG A 12 13.96 21.98 27.45
N ARG A 13 13.30 23.09 27.82
CA ARG A 13 11.88 23.14 28.22
C ARG A 13 10.92 23.65 27.13
N GLY A 14 11.44 24.17 26.00
CA GLY A 14 10.62 24.81 24.96
C GLY A 14 10.17 23.91 23.80
N ALA A 15 10.80 22.76 23.56
CA ALA A 15 10.57 21.96 22.34
C ALA A 15 9.27 21.13 22.34
N TRP A 16 8.63 20.96 23.51
CA TRP A 16 7.38 20.19 23.61
C TRP A 16 6.16 21.01 23.15
N LEU A 17 6.16 22.32 23.42
CA LEU A 17 5.04 23.24 23.13
C LEU A 17 4.98 23.69 21.66
N THR A 18 6.06 23.54 20.90
CA THR A 18 6.09 23.81 19.44
C THR A 18 5.98 22.56 18.60
N SER A 19 5.63 21.41 19.20
CA SER A 19 5.33 20.24 18.39
C SER A 19 4.12 20.55 17.50
N LEU A 20 4.30 20.45 16.18
CA LEU A 20 3.24 20.56 15.17
C LEU A 20 2.01 19.71 15.57
N ARG A 21 2.27 18.63 16.31
CA ARG A 21 1.28 17.72 16.86
C ARG A 21 0.34 18.41 17.88
N LEU A 22 0.87 19.16 18.84
CA LEU A 22 0.05 19.85 19.85
C LEU A 22 -0.89 20.87 19.20
N TRP A 23 -0.39 21.64 18.23
CA TRP A 23 -1.16 22.63 17.49
C TRP A 23 -2.28 22.02 16.64
N VAL A 24 -2.01 20.89 15.97
CA VAL A 24 -3.03 20.16 15.20
C VAL A 24 -4.11 19.55 16.10
N ALA A 25 -3.75 19.04 17.28
CA ALA A 25 -4.72 18.53 18.25
C ALA A 25 -5.64 19.64 18.79
N ILE A 26 -5.07 20.81 19.12
CA ILE A 26 -5.83 22.00 19.53
C ILE A 26 -6.77 22.47 18.40
N ALA A 27 -6.28 22.51 17.15
CA ALA A 27 -7.09 22.88 16.00
C ALA A 27 -8.28 21.92 15.78
N CYS A 28 -8.07 20.60 15.92
CA CYS A 28 -9.16 19.62 15.84
C CYS A 28 -10.20 19.83 16.94
N LEU A 29 -9.75 20.08 18.18
CA LEU A 29 -10.62 20.28 19.35
C LEU A 29 -11.46 21.56 19.21
N LEU A 30 -10.85 22.63 18.70
CA LEU A 30 -11.55 23.87 18.35
C LEU A 30 -12.61 23.63 17.27
N LEU A 31 -12.29 22.88 16.22
CA LEU A 31 -13.23 22.55 15.13
C LEU A 31 -14.41 21.73 15.65
N VAL A 32 -14.20 20.80 16.58
CA VAL A 32 -15.28 20.05 17.26
C VAL A 32 -16.20 21.00 18.02
N CYS A 33 -15.63 21.90 18.82
CA CYS A 33 -16.39 22.93 19.53
C CYS A 33 -17.17 23.83 18.57
N THR A 34 -16.58 24.25 17.45
CA THR A 34 -17.24 25.09 16.45
C THR A 34 -18.45 24.38 15.84
N VAL A 35 -18.34 23.08 15.57
CA VAL A 35 -19.42 22.25 15.00
C VAL A 35 -20.56 22.03 15.97
N LEU A 36 -20.26 21.90 17.27
CA LEU A 36 -21.27 21.78 18.33
C LEU A 36 -22.05 23.08 18.54
N LEU A 37 -21.39 24.23 18.38
CA LEU A 37 -22.01 25.57 18.52
C LEU A 37 -22.91 25.95 17.32
N LEU A 38 -22.65 25.43 16.13
CA LEU A 38 -23.42 25.77 14.93
C LEU A 38 -24.82 25.10 14.95
N PRO A 39 -25.92 25.81 14.64
CA PRO A 39 -27.30 25.26 14.61
C PRO A 39 -27.54 24.39 13.36
N LEU A 40 -26.74 23.33 13.21
CA LEU A 40 -26.82 22.39 12.11
C LEU A 40 -27.84 21.27 12.40
N PRO A 41 -28.52 20.74 11.37
CA PRO A 41 -29.38 19.57 11.51
C PRO A 41 -28.57 18.37 12.02
N LEU A 42 -29.20 17.55 12.86
CA LEU A 42 -28.58 16.45 13.61
C LEU A 42 -27.74 15.51 12.74
N GLY A 43 -28.17 15.23 11.50
CA GLY A 43 -27.43 14.37 10.56
C GLY A 43 -26.09 14.97 10.10
N ILE A 44 -26.01 16.29 9.91
CA ILE A 44 -24.77 16.96 9.49
C ILE A 44 -23.79 17.05 10.66
N ARG A 45 -24.30 17.34 11.88
CA ARG A 45 -23.48 17.35 13.10
C ARG A 45 -22.83 16.00 13.35
N ALA A 46 -23.59 14.91 13.25
CA ALA A 46 -23.07 13.55 13.42
C ALA A 46 -21.99 13.20 12.39
N SER A 47 -22.17 13.66 11.14
CA SER A 47 -21.18 13.44 10.06
C SER A 47 -19.85 14.15 10.35
N ILE A 48 -19.91 15.41 10.81
CA ILE A 48 -18.69 16.20 11.08
C ILE A 48 -17.99 15.73 12.35
N LEU A 49 -18.74 15.41 13.41
CA LEU A 49 -18.20 14.77 14.62
C LEU A 49 -17.49 13.45 14.30
N GLY A 50 -18.08 12.64 13.41
CA GLY A 50 -17.45 11.43 12.89
C GLY A 50 -16.07 11.72 12.28
N VAL A 51 -15.97 12.70 11.38
CA VAL A 51 -14.71 13.09 10.71
C VAL A 51 -13.67 13.65 11.69
N LEU A 52 -14.10 14.38 12.74
CA LEU A 52 -13.18 14.99 13.69
C LEU A 52 -12.63 14.01 14.73
N ILE A 53 -13.49 13.13 15.25
CA ILE A 53 -13.06 12.00 16.09
C ILE A 53 -12.07 11.14 15.30
N PHE A 54 -12.37 10.90 14.02
CA PHE A 54 -11.53 10.15 13.08
C PHE A 54 -10.17 10.80 12.83
N SER A 55 -10.09 12.12 12.65
CA SER A 55 -8.83 12.86 12.53
C SER A 55 -8.00 12.79 13.82
N GLY A 56 -8.65 12.92 14.99
CA GLY A 56 -7.98 12.81 16.28
C GLY A 56 -7.37 11.42 16.53
N VAL A 57 -8.11 10.35 16.20
CA VAL A 57 -7.62 8.97 16.32
C VAL A 57 -6.48 8.69 15.33
N PHE A 58 -6.59 9.14 14.08
CA PHE A 58 -5.53 9.03 13.07
C PHE A 58 -4.22 9.64 13.55
N MET A 59 -4.31 10.82 14.16
CA MET A 59 -3.17 11.59 14.63
C MET A 59 -2.48 10.95 15.85
N LEU A 60 -3.25 10.29 16.72
CA LEU A 60 -2.74 9.52 17.85
C LEU A 60 -1.99 8.26 17.41
N VAL A 61 -2.46 7.60 16.35
CA VAL A 61 -1.86 6.36 15.82
C VAL A 61 -0.57 6.63 15.04
N ASP A 62 -0.54 7.73 14.28
CA ASP A 62 0.66 8.20 13.60
C ASP A 62 1.81 8.54 14.59
N ALA A 63 1.48 8.86 15.85
CA ALA A 63 2.49 9.16 16.88
C ALA A 63 3.22 7.92 17.41
N GLY A 64 2.65 6.72 17.22
CA GLY A 64 3.08 5.50 17.91
C GLY A 64 4.15 4.66 17.20
N GLY A 65 4.57 5.01 15.97
CA GLY A 65 5.66 4.33 15.24
C GLY A 65 5.39 2.87 14.82
N LYS A 66 4.17 2.36 14.98
CA LYS A 66 3.82 0.96 14.64
C LYS A 66 3.14 0.89 13.27
N GLY A 67 3.94 0.68 12.21
CA GLY A 67 3.44 0.65 10.83
C GLY A 67 2.27 -0.30 10.56
N LYS A 68 2.19 -1.45 11.27
CA LYS A 68 1.05 -2.38 11.17
C LYS A 68 -0.24 -1.77 11.73
N ILE A 69 -0.16 -0.99 12.80
CA ILE A 69 -1.33 -0.32 13.39
C ILE A 69 -1.77 0.81 12.46
N PHE A 70 -0.84 1.60 11.94
CA PHE A 70 -1.14 2.63 10.95
C PHE A 70 -1.84 2.07 9.71
N ALA A 71 -1.34 0.95 9.17
CA ALA A 71 -1.95 0.27 8.03
C ALA A 71 -3.36 -0.25 8.37
N ALA A 72 -3.53 -0.96 9.49
CA ALA A 72 -4.83 -1.47 9.93
C ALA A 72 -5.84 -0.33 10.15
N LEU A 73 -5.38 0.76 10.74
CA LEU A 73 -6.18 1.95 10.96
C LEU A 73 -6.60 2.57 9.63
N THR A 74 -5.65 2.85 8.72
CA THR A 74 -5.93 3.43 7.40
C THR A 74 -6.94 2.59 6.61
N VAL A 75 -6.82 1.25 6.67
CA VAL A 75 -7.78 0.32 6.07
C VAL A 75 -9.16 0.44 6.72
N ALA A 76 -9.24 0.50 8.04
CA ALA A 76 -10.51 0.69 8.76
C ALA A 76 -11.16 2.04 8.42
N LEU A 77 -10.35 3.11 8.35
CA LEU A 77 -10.77 4.46 7.98
C LEU A 77 -11.34 4.49 6.55
N LEU A 78 -10.62 3.88 5.60
CA LEU A 78 -11.08 3.73 4.23
C LEU A 78 -12.38 2.92 4.17
N GLY A 79 -12.48 1.83 4.91
CA GLY A 79 -13.70 1.03 5.00
C GLY A 79 -14.90 1.83 5.52
N LEU A 80 -14.71 2.63 6.56
CA LEU A 80 -15.74 3.52 7.09
C LEU A 80 -16.15 4.59 6.06
N TYR A 81 -15.19 5.22 5.40
CA TYR A 81 -15.45 6.18 4.33
C TYR A 81 -16.28 5.55 3.21
N LEU A 82 -15.92 4.33 2.78
CA LEU A 82 -16.65 3.59 1.76
C LEU A 82 -18.08 3.24 2.22
N LEU A 83 -18.27 2.91 3.50
CA LEU A 83 -19.58 2.67 4.08
C LEU A 83 -20.47 3.92 4.05
N PHE A 84 -19.96 5.08 4.50
CA PHE A 84 -20.69 6.36 4.42
C PHE A 84 -21.00 6.77 2.98
N THR A 85 -20.03 6.55 2.09
CA THR A 85 -20.20 6.81 0.64
C THR A 85 -21.29 5.91 0.07
N ALA A 86 -21.30 4.63 0.45
CA ALA A 86 -22.32 3.68 0.03
C ALA A 86 -23.71 4.06 0.54
N GLN A 87 -23.81 4.42 1.83
CA GLN A 87 -25.05 4.92 2.42
C GLN A 87 -25.60 6.13 1.63
N ARG A 88 -24.75 7.10 1.29
CA ARG A 88 -25.16 8.26 0.48
C ARG A 88 -25.62 7.86 -0.93
N GLY A 89 -24.93 6.91 -1.56
CA GLY A 89 -25.32 6.37 -2.87
C GLY A 89 -26.72 5.75 -2.83
N VAL A 90 -27.00 4.94 -1.80
CA VAL A 90 -28.32 4.32 -1.60
C VAL A 90 -29.41 5.37 -1.39
N VAL A 91 -29.16 6.38 -0.57
CA VAL A 91 -30.13 7.50 -0.35
C VAL A 91 -30.41 8.23 -1.66
N LEU A 92 -29.40 8.45 -2.49
CA LEU A 92 -29.55 9.16 -3.75
C LEU A 92 -30.35 8.34 -4.78
N ILE A 93 -30.17 7.01 -4.79
CA ILE A 93 -30.99 6.08 -5.59
C ILE A 93 -32.43 6.06 -5.08
N ALA A 94 -32.63 6.01 -3.76
CA ALA A 94 -33.94 5.98 -3.12
C ALA A 94 -34.76 7.28 -3.32
N SER A 95 -34.14 8.37 -3.80
CA SER A 95 -34.82 9.64 -4.06
C SER A 95 -35.83 9.59 -5.21
N GLY A 96 -35.78 8.58 -6.07
CA GLY A 96 -36.72 8.38 -7.19
C GLY A 96 -36.50 9.30 -8.40
N ASN A 97 -35.59 10.28 -8.33
CA ASN A 97 -35.20 11.11 -9.48
C ASN A 97 -34.14 10.38 -10.32
N ILE A 98 -34.31 10.38 -11.65
CA ILE A 98 -33.37 9.80 -12.63
C ILE A 98 -31.93 10.29 -12.42
N LEU A 99 -31.72 11.59 -12.20
CA LEU A 99 -30.38 12.13 -11.94
C LEU A 99 -29.78 11.58 -10.65
N GLY A 100 -30.60 11.42 -9.61
CA GLY A 100 -30.17 10.84 -8.34
C GLY A 100 -29.78 9.36 -8.49
N ILE A 101 -30.57 8.59 -9.23
CA ILE A 101 -30.27 7.18 -9.52
C ILE A 101 -28.94 7.05 -10.26
N LEU A 102 -28.70 7.85 -11.30
CA LEU A 102 -27.46 7.81 -12.08
C LEU A 102 -26.24 8.16 -11.22
N LEU A 103 -26.31 9.24 -10.46
CA LEU A 103 -25.22 9.67 -9.57
C LEU A 103 -24.97 8.66 -8.45
N GLY A 104 -26.03 8.10 -7.86
CA GLY A 104 -25.92 7.11 -6.80
C GLY A 104 -25.34 5.80 -7.30
N ALA A 105 -25.76 5.34 -8.50
CA ALA A 105 -25.16 4.19 -9.16
C ALA A 105 -23.66 4.40 -9.42
N GLY A 106 -23.26 5.56 -9.94
CA GLY A 106 -21.84 5.90 -10.12
C GLY A 106 -21.06 5.90 -8.81
N LEU A 107 -21.64 6.46 -7.75
CA LEU A 107 -21.04 6.52 -6.41
C LEU A 107 -20.83 5.14 -5.78
N LEU A 108 -21.62 4.14 -6.15
CA LEU A 108 -21.49 2.76 -5.69
C LEU A 108 -20.59 1.91 -6.59
N LEU A 109 -20.74 2.05 -7.91
CA LEU A 109 -20.03 1.23 -8.89
C LEU A 109 -18.54 1.52 -8.91
N LEU A 110 -18.14 2.80 -8.92
CA LEU A 110 -16.71 3.15 -9.01
C LEU A 110 -15.89 2.60 -7.83
N PRO A 111 -16.29 2.79 -6.56
CA PRO A 111 -15.55 2.22 -5.44
C PRO A 111 -15.64 0.70 -5.38
N ALA A 112 -16.76 0.09 -5.79
CA ALA A 112 -16.88 -1.37 -5.85
C ALA A 112 -15.89 -1.99 -6.84
N VAL A 113 -15.75 -1.40 -8.03
CA VAL A 113 -14.75 -1.82 -9.02
C VAL A 113 -13.33 -1.61 -8.50
N GLY A 114 -13.06 -0.47 -7.85
CA GLY A 114 -11.77 -0.19 -7.23
C GLY A 114 -11.40 -1.20 -6.14
N ALA A 115 -12.34 -1.50 -5.24
CA ALA A 115 -12.16 -2.50 -4.18
C ALA A 115 -11.92 -3.90 -4.77
N TRP A 116 -12.69 -4.29 -5.79
CA TRP A 116 -12.50 -5.56 -6.50
C TRP A 116 -11.12 -5.66 -7.14
N ALA A 117 -10.68 -4.62 -7.84
CA ALA A 117 -9.36 -4.56 -8.47
C ALA A 117 -8.23 -4.66 -7.44
N LEU A 118 -8.35 -3.93 -6.32
CA LEU A 118 -7.39 -3.98 -5.22
C LEU A 118 -7.30 -5.39 -4.61
N VAL A 119 -8.43 -6.02 -4.31
CA VAL A 119 -8.46 -7.38 -3.77
C VAL A 119 -7.82 -8.37 -4.74
N ARG A 120 -8.08 -8.23 -6.04
CA ARG A 120 -7.44 -9.05 -7.09
C ARG A 120 -5.92 -8.88 -7.11
N GLU A 121 -5.45 -7.64 -6.98
CA GLU A 121 -4.01 -7.32 -6.94
C GLU A 121 -3.33 -7.88 -5.68
N VAL A 122 -3.95 -7.74 -4.51
CA VAL A 122 -3.43 -8.28 -3.24
C VAL A 122 -3.35 -9.80 -3.29
N ILE A 123 -4.39 -10.47 -3.81
CA ILE A 123 -4.39 -11.93 -3.98
C ILE A 123 -3.30 -12.35 -4.96
N PHE A 124 -3.08 -11.59 -6.03
CA PHE A 124 -2.01 -11.85 -7.00
C PHE A 124 -0.63 -11.76 -6.35
N GLY A 125 -0.34 -10.68 -5.62
CA GLY A 125 0.91 -10.51 -4.88
C GLY A 125 1.13 -11.61 -3.84
N ALA A 126 0.10 -11.97 -3.07
CA ALA A 126 0.18 -13.06 -2.09
C ALA A 126 0.48 -14.43 -2.74
N ARG A 127 -0.02 -14.67 -3.95
CA ARG A 127 0.28 -15.91 -4.70
C ARG A 127 1.73 -15.95 -5.16
N ILE A 128 2.27 -14.83 -5.65
CA ILE A 128 3.69 -14.70 -6.01
C ILE A 128 4.57 -14.93 -4.77
N GLN A 129 4.21 -14.33 -3.64
CA GLN A 129 4.95 -14.53 -2.38
C GLN A 129 4.98 -16.01 -1.97
N ARG A 130 3.86 -16.73 -2.12
CA ARG A 130 3.81 -18.17 -1.86
C ARG A 130 4.67 -18.97 -2.85
N MET A 131 4.78 -18.55 -4.11
CA MET A 131 5.69 -19.18 -5.09
C MET A 131 7.15 -19.00 -4.65
N ALA A 132 7.52 -17.78 -4.25
CA ALA A 132 8.85 -17.49 -3.76
C ALA A 132 9.19 -18.35 -2.53
N GLN A 133 8.29 -18.43 -1.55
CA GLN A 133 8.47 -19.24 -0.34
C GLN A 133 8.59 -20.74 -0.64
N GLU A 134 7.83 -21.24 -1.61
CA GLU A 134 7.93 -22.64 -2.05
C GLU A 134 9.29 -22.93 -2.71
N LEU A 135 9.79 -22.00 -3.53
CA LEU A 135 11.10 -22.10 -4.15
C LEU A 135 12.24 -22.03 -3.12
N ASP A 136 12.05 -21.19 -2.10
CA ASP A 136 13.01 -20.97 -1.01
C ASP A 136 13.15 -22.23 -0.17
N ALA A 137 12.01 -22.83 0.19
CA ALA A 137 11.97 -24.11 0.92
C ALA A 137 12.61 -25.26 0.13
N GLN A 138 12.67 -25.18 -1.21
CA GLN A 138 13.33 -26.16 -2.07
C GLN A 138 14.81 -25.84 -2.33
N GLY A 139 15.33 -24.69 -1.86
CA GLY A 139 16.68 -24.23 -2.20
C GLY A 139 16.88 -23.93 -3.69
N LYS A 140 15.79 -23.66 -4.42
CA LYS A 140 15.78 -23.38 -5.87
C LYS A 140 15.76 -21.88 -6.19
N LEU A 141 15.73 -21.03 -5.16
CA LEU A 141 15.92 -19.60 -5.30
C LEU A 141 17.40 -19.33 -5.61
N PRO A 142 17.72 -18.52 -6.63
CA PRO A 142 19.09 -18.17 -6.95
C PRO A 142 19.74 -17.41 -5.79
N GLU A 143 21.02 -17.65 -5.56
CA GLU A 143 21.79 -16.86 -4.60
C GLU A 143 21.92 -15.42 -5.10
N ASP A 144 21.76 -14.45 -4.19
CA ASP A 144 21.93 -13.03 -4.50
C ASP A 144 23.42 -12.67 -4.51
N THR A 145 24.09 -13.01 -5.61
CA THR A 145 25.53 -12.76 -5.81
C THR A 145 25.83 -11.44 -6.51
N LEU A 146 24.80 -10.68 -6.86
CA LEU A 146 24.96 -9.49 -7.68
C LEU A 146 25.62 -8.34 -6.90
N PRO A 147 26.61 -7.64 -7.50
CA PRO A 147 27.23 -6.50 -6.87
C PRO A 147 26.23 -5.37 -6.67
N ARG A 148 26.35 -4.67 -5.54
CA ARG A 148 25.47 -3.57 -5.15
C ARG A 148 26.27 -2.28 -5.03
N SER A 149 25.65 -1.16 -5.42
CA SER A 149 26.17 0.17 -5.16
C SER A 149 26.27 0.46 -3.66
N PRO A 150 27.01 1.50 -3.23
CA PRO A 150 27.02 1.94 -1.83
C PRO A 150 25.64 2.33 -1.28
N SER A 151 24.69 2.66 -2.16
CA SER A 151 23.29 2.92 -1.81
C SER A 151 22.41 1.65 -1.74
N GLY A 152 22.99 0.46 -1.93
CA GLY A 152 22.32 -0.84 -1.87
C GLY A 152 21.58 -1.24 -3.15
N ARG A 153 21.69 -0.45 -4.23
CA ARG A 153 21.05 -0.76 -5.53
C ARG A 153 21.88 -1.79 -6.28
N VAL A 154 21.22 -2.82 -6.81
CA VAL A 154 21.87 -3.82 -7.67
C VAL A 154 22.42 -3.15 -8.93
N ASP A 155 23.65 -3.52 -9.29
CA ASP A 155 24.25 -3.13 -10.55
C ASP A 155 23.53 -3.82 -11.73
N ARG A 156 22.94 -3.01 -12.61
CA ARG A 156 22.16 -3.51 -13.73
C ARG A 156 23.02 -4.12 -14.83
N GLU A 157 24.24 -3.64 -15.00
CA GLU A 157 25.14 -4.18 -16.02
C GLU A 157 25.58 -5.59 -15.60
N ALA A 158 25.94 -5.78 -14.34
CA ALA A 158 26.22 -7.10 -13.78
C ALA A 158 25.01 -8.04 -13.88
N ALA A 159 23.80 -7.55 -13.57
CA ALA A 159 22.57 -8.35 -13.69
C ALA A 159 22.29 -8.78 -15.14
N SER A 160 22.57 -7.89 -16.12
CA SER A 160 22.38 -8.22 -17.53
C SER A 160 23.31 -9.32 -18.04
N VAL A 161 24.51 -9.45 -17.46
CA VAL A 161 25.45 -10.54 -17.76
C VAL A 161 24.95 -11.87 -17.19
N GLU A 162 24.39 -11.87 -15.98
CA GLU A 162 23.84 -13.10 -15.40
C GLU A 162 22.52 -13.54 -16.02
N LEU A 163 21.76 -12.62 -16.61
CA LEU A 163 20.47 -12.88 -17.24
C LEU A 163 20.54 -14.01 -18.28
N GLU A 164 21.64 -14.12 -19.03
CA GLU A 164 21.84 -15.16 -20.04
C GLU A 164 21.74 -16.57 -19.43
N LYS A 165 22.31 -16.79 -18.24
CA LYS A 165 22.22 -18.08 -17.54
C LYS A 165 20.77 -18.46 -17.21
N PHE A 166 19.93 -17.49 -16.87
CA PHE A 166 18.52 -17.72 -16.59
C PHE A 166 17.73 -18.02 -17.86
N ALA A 167 18.13 -17.41 -18.99
CA ALA A 167 17.56 -17.72 -20.29
C ALA A 167 17.93 -19.16 -20.71
N ASP A 168 19.19 -19.57 -20.57
CA ASP A 168 19.65 -20.92 -20.89
C ASP A 168 18.93 -22.00 -20.07
N VAL A 169 18.76 -21.76 -18.76
CA VAL A 169 18.01 -22.68 -17.87
C VAL A 169 16.56 -22.81 -18.31
N LEU A 170 15.95 -21.72 -18.77
CA LEU A 170 14.60 -21.73 -19.29
C LEU A 170 14.50 -22.43 -20.65
N GLU A 171 15.46 -22.22 -21.55
CA GLU A 171 15.52 -22.92 -22.84
C GLU A 171 15.64 -24.44 -22.65
N ALA A 172 16.40 -24.87 -21.65
CA ALA A 172 16.48 -26.29 -21.27
C ALA A 172 15.19 -26.83 -20.63
N ASN A 173 14.41 -25.99 -19.94
CA ASN A 173 13.22 -26.39 -19.19
C ASN A 173 12.02 -25.44 -19.43
N PRO A 174 11.46 -25.37 -20.64
CA PRO A 174 10.45 -24.38 -21.00
C PRO A 174 9.11 -24.55 -20.25
N ASP A 175 8.85 -25.76 -19.75
CA ASP A 175 7.63 -26.10 -19.00
C ASP A 175 7.80 -25.95 -17.47
N SER A 176 8.98 -25.56 -16.99
CA SER A 176 9.22 -25.33 -15.57
C SER A 176 8.72 -23.95 -15.14
N TRP A 177 7.72 -23.94 -14.26
CA TRP A 177 7.24 -22.69 -13.65
C TRP A 177 8.33 -22.04 -12.78
N GLU A 178 9.26 -22.82 -12.22
CA GLU A 178 10.40 -22.32 -11.44
C GLU A 178 11.36 -21.51 -12.30
N ALA A 179 11.72 -22.02 -13.48
CA ALA A 179 12.61 -21.34 -14.43
C ALA A 179 12.00 -20.00 -14.90
N TRP A 180 10.70 -20.00 -15.25
CA TRP A 180 9.98 -18.76 -15.60
C TRP A 180 9.92 -17.76 -14.44
N PHE A 181 9.75 -18.23 -13.20
CA PHE A 181 9.73 -17.37 -12.02
C PHE A 181 11.09 -16.70 -11.80
N ASN A 182 12.17 -17.48 -11.80
CA ASN A 182 13.52 -16.97 -11.60
C ASN A 182 13.94 -15.98 -12.71
N LEU A 183 13.63 -16.29 -13.97
CA LEU A 183 13.87 -15.37 -15.09
C LEU A 183 13.07 -14.07 -14.93
N SER A 184 11.82 -14.15 -14.47
CA SER A 184 11.00 -12.95 -14.24
C SER A 184 11.61 -12.01 -13.19
N CYS A 185 12.18 -12.58 -12.12
CA CYS A 185 12.90 -11.82 -11.10
C CYS A 185 14.15 -11.17 -11.69
N MET A 186 14.92 -11.89 -12.51
CA MET A 186 16.12 -11.33 -13.13
C MET A 186 15.80 -10.20 -14.11
N TYR A 187 14.74 -10.33 -14.94
CA TYR A 187 14.26 -9.21 -15.75
C TYR A 187 13.88 -7.98 -14.92
N ASP A 188 13.31 -8.18 -13.73
CA ASP A 188 12.94 -7.08 -12.84
C ASP A 188 14.16 -6.33 -12.30
N VAL A 189 15.22 -7.08 -11.96
CA VAL A 189 16.54 -6.56 -11.52
C VAL A 189 17.21 -5.77 -12.65
N CYS A 190 17.21 -6.30 -13.87
CA CYS A 190 17.71 -5.60 -15.08
C CYS A 190 16.88 -4.34 -15.42
N GLY A 191 15.65 -4.23 -14.89
CA GLY A 191 14.74 -3.12 -15.13
C GLY A 191 13.78 -3.31 -16.30
N GLU A 192 13.72 -4.51 -16.88
CA GLU A 192 12.85 -4.87 -18.00
C GLU A 192 11.42 -5.23 -17.55
N ARG A 193 10.70 -4.25 -16.98
CA ARG A 193 9.39 -4.46 -16.32
C ARG A 193 8.32 -5.11 -17.20
N LYS A 194 8.36 -4.92 -18.53
CA LYS A 194 7.43 -5.57 -19.45
C LYS A 194 7.71 -7.08 -19.56
N ARG A 195 8.97 -7.46 -19.78
CA ARG A 195 9.42 -8.86 -19.89
C ARG A 195 9.30 -9.59 -18.56
N ALA A 196 9.64 -8.94 -17.44
CA ALA A 196 9.43 -9.47 -16.10
C ALA A 196 7.96 -9.89 -15.86
N ARG A 197 7.00 -9.02 -16.20
CA ARG A 197 5.58 -9.33 -16.06
C ARG A 197 5.11 -10.44 -17.01
N ALA A 198 5.63 -10.49 -18.24
CA ALA A 198 5.32 -11.57 -19.18
C ALA A 198 5.81 -12.93 -18.66
N ALA A 199 7.07 -13.02 -18.23
CA ALA A 199 7.66 -14.24 -17.66
C ALA A 199 6.92 -14.68 -16.38
N MET A 200 6.58 -13.75 -15.48
CA MET A 200 5.81 -14.07 -14.28
C MET A 200 4.40 -14.60 -14.61
N ARG A 201 3.75 -14.10 -15.66
CA ARG A 201 2.46 -14.64 -16.14
C ARG A 201 2.61 -16.09 -16.61
N ASN A 202 3.68 -16.41 -17.33
CA ASN A 202 3.96 -17.77 -17.78
C ASN A 202 4.21 -18.71 -16.57
N ALA A 203 5.01 -18.28 -15.59
CA ALA A 203 5.22 -19.02 -14.35
C ALA A 203 3.89 -19.33 -13.64
N ILE A 204 3.00 -18.33 -13.51
CA ILE A 204 1.68 -18.51 -12.90
C ILE A 204 0.76 -19.40 -13.76
N SER A 205 0.90 -19.37 -15.08
CA SER A 205 0.14 -20.22 -16.00
C SER A 205 0.52 -21.68 -15.80
N LEU A 206 1.82 -21.99 -15.88
CA LEU A 206 2.36 -23.34 -15.72
C LEU A 206 2.07 -23.91 -14.33
N ARG A 207 2.20 -23.10 -13.28
CA ARG A 207 1.82 -23.52 -11.91
C ARG A 207 0.33 -23.87 -11.77
N ARG A 208 -0.53 -23.31 -12.63
CA ARG A 208 -1.97 -23.66 -12.68
C ARG A 208 -2.26 -24.82 -13.63
N GLY A 209 -1.24 -25.49 -14.17
CA GLY A 209 -1.39 -26.56 -15.16
C GLY A 209 -1.83 -26.04 -16.53
N ARG A 210 -1.58 -24.76 -16.85
CA ARG A 210 -1.85 -24.16 -18.16
C ARG A 210 -0.54 -23.89 -18.89
N GLY A 211 -0.54 -23.97 -20.22
CA GLY A 211 0.65 -23.72 -21.02
C GLY A 211 1.17 -22.28 -20.95
N VAL A 212 2.37 -22.07 -21.50
CA VAL A 212 2.98 -20.75 -21.71
C VAL A 212 2.10 -19.91 -22.63
N THR A 213 1.89 -18.63 -22.28
CA THR A 213 1.01 -17.72 -23.05
C THR A 213 1.82 -16.73 -23.89
N ASP A 214 3.03 -16.38 -23.46
CA ASP A 214 3.91 -15.40 -24.11
C ASP A 214 5.27 -16.05 -24.42
N LEU A 215 5.61 -16.21 -25.70
CA LEU A 215 6.88 -16.82 -26.18
C LEU A 215 7.85 -15.77 -26.77
N LYS A 216 7.58 -14.46 -26.63
CA LYS A 216 8.30 -13.39 -27.31
C LYS A 216 8.88 -12.34 -26.37
#